data_AF-A0A947X890-F1
#
_entry.id   AF-A0A947X890-F1
#
_cell.length_a   1.000
_cell.length_b   1.000
_cell.length_c   1.000
_cell.angle_alpha   90.00
_cell.angle_beta   90.00
_cell.angle_gamma   90.00
#
_symmetry.space_group_name_H-M   'P 1'
#
loop_
_entity.id
_entity.type
_entity.pdbx_description
1 polymer ?
#
loop_
_entity_poly.entity_id
_entity_poly.type
_entity_poly.pdbx_seq_one_letter_code
_entity_poly.pdbx_strand_id
1 'polypeptide(L)'
;MSKININLNFYYPAIIERMVIYFLLRHRKKKYGEAFRRIKLAEGVHTLVDPEDYEKLSQYNWQLSENKSKNRYAVRLEGRQIISMHREIMNAPAGMVVHHNDSNGLNNTKSNLDIITLTENNRCSRKTRKQTSSKYKGVSFHKPNGKWRAGIKSGGKFKHLGCFENEEDAARAYDAAAKIYHGEFAVLNFPDEEEDNRLECITSSAARTPPG
;
A
#
# COMPACT_ATOMS: atom_id res chain seq x y z
N MET A 1 22.29 -28.88 18.70
CA MET A 1 22.52 -28.35 17.33
C MET A 1 21.61 -27.16 17.13
N SER A 2 22.17 -25.95 17.12
CA SER A 2 21.45 -24.67 17.01
C SER A 2 20.84 -24.51 15.62
N LYS A 3 19.52 -24.25 15.55
CA LYS A 3 18.84 -23.86 14.31
C LYS A 3 19.26 -22.43 13.95
N ILE A 4 19.99 -22.29 12.85
CA ILE A 4 20.29 -20.99 12.25
C ILE A 4 18.99 -20.49 11.62
N ASN A 5 18.33 -19.51 12.25
CA ASN A 5 17.23 -18.77 11.64
C ASN A 5 17.84 -17.74 10.68
N ILE A 6 17.90 -18.10 9.40
CA ILE A 6 18.30 -17.18 8.34
C ILE A 6 17.06 -16.37 7.96
N ASN A 7 16.92 -15.16 8.52
CA ASN A 7 15.94 -14.18 8.05
C ASN A 7 16.46 -13.60 6.72
N LEU A 8 16.08 -14.22 5.61
CA LEU A 8 16.32 -13.69 4.26
C LEU A 8 15.23 -12.66 3.93
N ASN A 9 15.42 -11.44 4.42
CA ASN A 9 14.63 -10.28 4.04
C ASN A 9 15.15 -9.78 2.67
N PHE A 10 14.81 -10.48 1.59
CA PHE A 10 15.16 -10.02 0.24
C PHE A 10 14.28 -8.82 -0.13
N TYR A 11 14.87 -7.64 -0.10
CA TYR A 11 14.27 -6.41 -0.61
C TYR A 11 14.29 -6.45 -2.15
N TYR A 12 13.13 -6.68 -2.76
CA TYR A 12 12.99 -6.66 -4.22
C TYR A 12 12.83 -5.20 -4.70
N PRO A 13 13.68 -4.71 -5.63
CA PRO A 13 13.52 -3.37 -6.20
C PRO A 13 12.16 -3.24 -6.91
N ALA A 14 11.52 -2.06 -6.81
CA ALA A 14 10.17 -1.79 -7.31
C ALA A 14 9.98 -2.12 -8.81
N ILE A 15 11.06 -2.11 -9.58
CA ILE A 15 11.09 -2.52 -10.99
C ILE A 15 10.73 -4.01 -11.15
N ILE A 16 11.25 -4.88 -10.28
CA ILE A 16 10.94 -6.31 -10.31
C ILE A 16 9.48 -6.54 -9.95
N GLU A 17 8.94 -5.83 -8.96
CA GLU A 17 7.52 -5.90 -8.61
C GLU A 17 6.63 -5.48 -9.79
N ARG A 18 6.96 -4.37 -10.47
CA ARG A 18 6.26 -3.92 -11.70
C ARG A 18 6.37 -4.93 -12.84
N MET A 19 7.53 -5.55 -13.03
CA MET A 19 7.73 -6.61 -14.02
C MET A 19 6.88 -7.84 -13.71
N VAL A 20 6.89 -8.31 -12.45
CA VAL A 20 6.10 -9.46 -12.01
C VAL A 20 4.60 -9.18 -12.18
N ILE A 21 4.13 -8.01 -11.77
CA ILE A 21 2.73 -7.58 -11.99
C ILE A 21 2.42 -7.53 -13.49
N TYR A 22 3.28 -6.95 -14.32
CA TYR A 22 3.09 -6.88 -15.76
C TYR A 22 2.97 -8.28 -16.40
N PHE A 23 3.89 -9.19 -16.07
CA PHE A 23 3.87 -10.56 -16.59
C PHE A 23 2.65 -11.33 -16.07
N LEU A 24 2.24 -11.13 -14.82
CA LEU A 24 1.02 -11.71 -14.25
C LEU A 24 -0.23 -11.23 -14.99
N LEU A 25 -0.39 -9.92 -15.19
CA LEU A 25 -1.53 -9.34 -15.89
C LEU A 25 -1.57 -9.78 -17.37
N ARG A 26 -0.40 -9.86 -18.03
CA ARG A 26 -0.29 -10.37 -19.40
C ARG A 26 -0.63 -11.86 -19.49
N HIS A 27 -0.16 -12.67 -18.54
CA HIS A 27 -0.52 -14.09 -18.44
C HIS A 27 -2.03 -14.25 -18.27
N ARG A 28 -2.63 -13.49 -17.35
CA ARG A 28 -4.07 -13.50 -17.10
C ARG A 28 -4.88 -13.15 -18.33
N LYS A 29 -4.52 -12.06 -19.02
CA LYS A 29 -5.17 -11.68 -20.28
C LYS A 29 -5.05 -12.77 -21.36
N LYS A 30 -3.91 -13.47 -21.43
CA LYS A 30 -3.70 -14.57 -22.38
C LYS A 30 -4.51 -15.83 -22.02
N LYS A 31 -4.59 -16.18 -20.73
CA LYS A 31 -5.21 -17.42 -20.25
C LYS A 31 -6.72 -17.31 -20.05
N TYR A 32 -7.19 -16.17 -19.52
CA TYR A 32 -8.58 -15.94 -19.12
C TYR A 32 -9.30 -14.88 -19.97
N GLY A 33 -8.62 -14.22 -20.91
CA GLY A 33 -9.17 -13.16 -21.76
C GLY A 33 -9.18 -11.77 -21.11
N GLU A 34 -9.27 -11.71 -19.77
CA GLU A 34 -9.33 -10.46 -18.99
C GLU A 34 -8.34 -10.50 -17.82
N ALA A 35 -7.86 -9.32 -17.39
CA ALA A 35 -6.93 -9.21 -16.26
C ALA A 35 -7.63 -9.32 -14.89
N PHE A 36 -8.93 -9.05 -14.85
CA PHE A 36 -9.82 -9.07 -13.69
C PHE A 36 -11.24 -9.38 -14.18
N ARG A 37 -12.10 -9.88 -13.30
CA ARG A 37 -13.51 -10.16 -13.61
C ARG A 37 -14.45 -9.42 -12.68
N ARG A 38 -15.69 -9.21 -13.13
CA ARG A 38 -16.75 -8.51 -12.39
C ARG A 38 -17.84 -9.47 -11.95
N ILE A 39 -18.20 -9.43 -10.66
CA ILE A 39 -19.37 -10.14 -10.12
C ILE A 39 -20.43 -9.09 -9.75
N LYS A 40 -21.66 -9.28 -10.23
CA LYS A 40 -22.78 -8.36 -9.97
C LYS A 40 -23.31 -8.56 -8.55
N LEU A 41 -23.52 -7.46 -7.82
CA LEU A 41 -24.06 -7.45 -6.45
C LEU A 41 -25.46 -6.84 -6.39
N ALA A 42 -25.68 -5.77 -7.15
CA ALA A 42 -26.94 -5.06 -7.26
C ALA A 42 -27.03 -4.40 -8.65
N GLU A 43 -28.11 -3.68 -8.91
CA GLU A 43 -28.24 -2.91 -10.15
C GLU A 43 -27.11 -1.88 -10.26
N GLY A 44 -26.32 -1.96 -11.34
CA GLY A 44 -25.15 -1.11 -11.58
C GLY A 44 -23.93 -1.37 -10.68
N VAL A 45 -24.04 -2.16 -9.60
CA VAL A 45 -22.95 -2.37 -8.64
C VAL A 45 -22.28 -3.72 -8.83
N HIS A 46 -20.97 -3.70 -9.01
CA HIS A 46 -20.14 -4.87 -9.25
C HIS A 46 -18.91 -4.86 -8.34
N THR A 47 -18.44 -6.03 -7.96
CA THR A 47 -17.12 -6.23 -7.32
C THR A 47 -16.10 -6.75 -8.33
N LEU A 48 -14.84 -6.34 -8.17
CA LEU A 48 -13.71 -6.85 -8.94
C LEU A 48 -13.06 -8.01 -8.21
N VAL A 49 -12.69 -9.05 -8.96
CA VAL A 49 -11.98 -10.23 -8.47
C VAL A 49 -10.94 -10.66 -9.50
N ASP A 50 -9.94 -11.43 -9.05
CA ASP A 50 -9.03 -12.07 -9.98
C ASP A 50 -9.77 -13.16 -10.81
N PRO A 51 -9.35 -13.39 -12.06
CA PRO A 51 -9.98 -14.41 -12.91
C PRO A 51 -9.92 -15.81 -12.30
N GLU A 52 -8.88 -16.11 -11.53
CA GLU A 52 -8.69 -17.42 -10.90
C GLU A 52 -9.72 -17.71 -9.80
N ASP A 53 -10.24 -16.68 -9.14
CA ASP A 53 -11.23 -16.84 -8.05
C ASP A 53 -12.67 -16.71 -8.56
N TYR A 54 -12.86 -16.21 -9.79
CA TYR A 54 -14.18 -15.92 -10.33
C TYR A 54 -15.12 -17.13 -10.36
N GLU A 55 -14.65 -18.28 -10.86
CA GLU A 55 -15.51 -19.47 -11.03
C GLU A 55 -16.05 -20.00 -9.71
N LYS A 56 -15.26 -19.89 -8.63
CA LYS A 56 -15.70 -20.24 -7.27
C LYS A 56 -16.67 -19.20 -6.74
N LEU A 57 -16.30 -17.92 -6.84
CA LEU A 57 -17.04 -16.84 -6.21
C LEU A 57 -18.37 -16.54 -6.90
N SER A 58 -18.48 -16.75 -8.21
CA SER A 58 -19.70 -16.48 -8.99
C SER A 58 -20.85 -17.43 -8.69
N GLN A 59 -20.60 -18.53 -7.96
CA GLN A 59 -21.61 -19.50 -7.53
C GLN A 59 -22.50 -18.95 -6.41
N TYR A 60 -22.05 -17.93 -5.69
CA TYR A 60 -22.75 -17.38 -4.54
C TYR A 60 -23.54 -16.12 -4.89
N ASN A 61 -24.66 -15.93 -4.20
CA ASN A 61 -25.42 -14.68 -4.25
C ASN A 61 -24.83 -13.65 -3.27
N TRP A 62 -23.98 -12.78 -3.79
CA TRP A 62 -23.34 -11.73 -3.02
C TRP A 62 -24.21 -10.47 -2.93
N GLN A 63 -24.24 -9.87 -1.75
CA GLN A 63 -24.99 -8.65 -1.44
C GLN A 63 -24.03 -7.50 -1.12
N LEU A 64 -24.48 -6.28 -1.42
CA LEU A 64 -23.79 -5.06 -1.04
C LEU A 64 -24.07 -4.75 0.44
N SER A 65 -23.03 -4.68 1.25
CA SER A 65 -23.10 -4.19 2.63
C SER A 65 -22.31 -2.90 2.76
N GLU A 66 -22.89 -1.91 3.44
CA GLU A 66 -22.25 -0.63 3.73
C GLU A 66 -22.09 -0.46 5.24
N ASN A 67 -20.89 -0.10 5.68
CA ASN A 67 -20.63 0.17 7.10
C ASN A 67 -20.95 1.63 7.47
N LYS A 68 -20.86 1.97 8.77
CA LYS A 68 -21.10 3.35 9.27
C LYS A 68 -20.20 4.41 8.62
N SER A 69 -19.03 4.02 8.11
CA SER A 69 -18.08 4.88 7.42
C SER A 69 -18.32 4.97 5.91
N LYS A 70 -19.44 4.42 5.41
CA LYS A 70 -19.81 4.33 3.99
C LYS A 70 -18.88 3.46 3.14
N ASN A 71 -18.06 2.62 3.77
CA ASN A 71 -17.28 1.63 3.02
C ASN A 71 -18.20 0.49 2.60
N ARG A 72 -18.10 0.12 1.33
CA ARG A 72 -18.93 -0.91 0.69
C ARG A 72 -18.17 -2.21 0.54
N TYR A 73 -18.81 -3.32 0.85
CA TYR A 73 -18.23 -4.65 0.76
C TYR A 73 -19.21 -5.63 0.11
N ALA A 74 -18.67 -6.61 -0.61
CA ALA A 74 -19.42 -7.78 -1.04
C ALA A 74 -19.48 -8.79 0.12
N VAL A 75 -20.70 -9.13 0.56
CA VAL A 75 -20.93 -10.08 1.65
C VAL A 75 -22.01 -11.09 1.26
N ARG A 76 -22.00 -12.26 1.88
CA ARG A 76 -23.08 -13.25 1.76
C ARG A 76 -23.44 -13.78 3.13
N LEU A 77 -24.68 -14.22 3.29
CA LEU A 77 -25.12 -14.94 4.47
C LEU A 77 -24.95 -16.44 4.24
N GLU A 78 -24.22 -17.11 5.12
CA GLU A 78 -24.10 -18.57 5.14
C GLU A 78 -24.59 -19.06 6.52
N GLY A 79 -25.82 -19.56 6.55
CA GLY A 79 -26.52 -19.89 7.79
C GLY A 79 -26.70 -18.66 8.68
N ARG A 80 -25.99 -18.62 9.81
CA ARG A 80 -26.00 -17.49 10.76
C ARG A 80 -24.79 -16.56 10.63
N GLN A 81 -23.86 -16.87 9.72
CA GLN A 81 -22.60 -16.14 9.59
C GLN A 81 -22.62 -15.24 8.36
N ILE A 82 -22.11 -14.02 8.51
CA ILE A 82 -21.85 -13.11 7.40
C ILE A 82 -20.42 -13.35 6.93
N ILE A 83 -20.28 -13.79 5.68
CA ILE A 83 -18.98 -14.02 5.04
C ILE A 83 -18.69 -12.84 4.12
N SER A 84 -17.53 -12.20 4.29
CA SER A 84 -17.05 -11.18 3.36
C SER A 84 -16.20 -11.79 2.25
N MET A 85 -16.39 -11.30 1.03
CA MET A 85 -15.68 -11.83 -0.15
C MET A 85 -14.15 -11.75 0.00
N HIS A 86 -13.62 -10.61 0.45
CA HIS A 86 -12.18 -10.44 0.67
C HIS A 86 -11.59 -11.43 1.68
N ARG A 87 -12.34 -11.82 2.73
CA ARG A 87 -11.84 -12.80 3.70
C ARG A 87 -11.82 -14.20 3.11
N GLU A 88 -12.82 -14.56 2.32
CA GLU A 88 -12.89 -15.86 1.66
C GLU A 88 -11.77 -16.02 0.61
N ILE A 89 -11.45 -14.96 -0.13
CA ILE A 89 -10.34 -14.96 -1.11
C ILE A 89 -8.99 -15.17 -0.42
N MET A 90 -8.76 -14.47 0.69
CA MET A 90 -7.47 -14.48 1.38
C MET A 90 -7.33 -15.64 2.38
N ASN A 91 -8.39 -16.41 2.64
CA ASN A 91 -8.44 -17.40 3.71
C ASN A 91 -7.87 -16.86 5.04
N ALA A 92 -8.30 -15.64 5.41
CA ALA A 92 -7.66 -14.92 6.50
C ALA A 92 -7.90 -15.61 7.86
N PRO A 93 -6.85 -15.85 8.66
CA PRO A 93 -6.97 -16.54 9.94
C PRO A 93 -7.77 -15.72 10.97
N ALA A 94 -8.26 -16.39 12.01
CA ALA A 94 -8.93 -15.73 13.12
C ALA A 94 -7.99 -14.72 13.80
N GLY A 95 -8.52 -13.54 14.14
CA GLY A 95 -7.74 -12.44 14.74
C GLY A 95 -7.02 -11.52 13.74
N MET A 96 -6.92 -11.91 12.46
CA MET A 96 -6.39 -11.06 11.40
C MET A 96 -7.52 -10.39 10.60
N VAL A 97 -7.18 -9.25 10.00
CA VAL A 97 -8.06 -8.48 9.13
C VAL A 97 -7.48 -8.41 7.72
N VAL A 98 -8.35 -8.33 6.72
CA VAL A 98 -7.94 -8.10 5.34
C VAL A 98 -8.10 -6.61 5.04
N HIS A 99 -7.02 -5.97 4.60
CA HIS A 99 -6.95 -4.56 4.27
C HIS A 99 -6.99 -4.35 2.76
N HIS A 100 -7.76 -3.37 2.31
CA HIS A 100 -7.82 -2.93 0.91
C HIS A 100 -6.85 -1.76 0.70
N ASN A 101 -5.83 -1.95 -0.13
CA ASN A 101 -4.78 -0.96 -0.36
C ASN A 101 -5.31 0.31 -1.05
N ASP A 102 -6.26 0.17 -1.95
CA ASP A 102 -6.95 1.28 -2.64
C ASP A 102 -8.11 1.89 -1.84
N SER A 103 -8.38 1.40 -0.63
CA SER A 103 -9.54 1.78 0.20
C SER A 103 -10.91 1.53 -0.44
N ASN A 104 -11.00 0.74 -1.51
CA ASN A 104 -12.24 0.34 -2.16
C ASN A 104 -12.60 -1.10 -1.77
N GLY A 105 -13.56 -1.27 -0.86
CA GLY A 105 -13.99 -2.59 -0.39
C GLY A 105 -14.68 -3.48 -1.45
N LEU A 106 -14.95 -2.95 -2.65
CA LEU A 106 -15.45 -3.70 -3.81
C LEU A 106 -14.33 -4.12 -4.77
N ASN A 107 -13.07 -3.72 -4.52
CA ASN A 107 -11.92 -4.21 -5.27
C ASN A 107 -11.25 -5.38 -4.53
N ASN A 108 -11.70 -6.60 -4.82
CA ASN A 108 -11.28 -7.80 -4.11
C ASN A 108 -10.21 -8.60 -4.87
N THR A 109 -9.41 -7.95 -5.74
CA THR A 109 -8.22 -8.58 -6.34
C THR A 109 -7.14 -8.81 -5.29
N LYS A 110 -6.49 -9.97 -5.26
CA LYS A 110 -5.44 -10.37 -4.30
C LYS A 110 -4.31 -9.35 -4.21
N SER A 111 -3.87 -8.74 -5.32
CA SER A 111 -2.84 -7.69 -5.29
C SER A 111 -3.27 -6.40 -4.59
N ASN A 112 -4.57 -6.23 -4.32
CA ASN A 112 -5.15 -5.12 -3.57
C ASN A 112 -5.44 -5.49 -2.10
N LEU A 113 -5.21 -6.74 -1.69
CA LEU A 113 -5.59 -7.26 -0.38
C LEU A 113 -4.38 -7.70 0.44
N ASP A 114 -4.27 -7.19 1.66
CA ASP A 114 -3.24 -7.60 2.61
C ASP A 114 -3.85 -8.19 3.88
N ILE A 115 -3.30 -9.31 4.35
CA ILE A 115 -3.63 -9.86 5.67
C ILE A 115 -2.74 -9.16 6.69
N ILE A 116 -3.35 -8.33 7.53
CA ILE A 116 -2.63 -7.55 8.54
C ILE A 116 -3.30 -7.68 9.91
N THR A 117 -2.57 -7.30 10.95
CA THR A 117 -3.11 -7.23 12.31
C THR A 117 -4.08 -6.05 12.43
N LEU A 118 -4.96 -6.09 13.44
CA LEU A 118 -5.85 -4.96 13.75
C LEU A 118 -5.07 -3.67 14.05
N THR A 119 -3.91 -3.77 14.71
CA THR A 119 -3.05 -2.63 15.01
C THR A 119 -2.49 -2.00 13.73
N GLU A 120 -2.02 -2.80 12.79
CA GLU A 120 -1.53 -2.34 11.49
C GLU A 120 -2.66 -1.75 10.65
N ASN A 121 -3.83 -2.40 10.62
CA ASN A 121 -4.98 -1.86 9.91
C ASN A 121 -5.39 -0.50 10.47
N ASN A 122 -5.37 -0.31 11.79
CA ASN A 122 -5.61 1.00 12.40
C ASN A 122 -4.51 2.03 12.09
N ARG A 123 -3.29 1.62 11.72
CA ARG A 123 -2.25 2.55 11.26
C ARG A 123 -2.44 2.89 9.78
N CYS A 124 -2.75 1.91 8.94
CA CYS A 124 -2.92 2.10 7.49
C CYS A 124 -4.24 2.79 7.15
N SER A 125 -5.35 2.43 7.82
CA SER A 125 -6.66 3.12 7.69
C SER A 125 -6.67 4.53 8.26
N ARG A 126 -5.62 4.95 8.98
CA ARG A 126 -5.41 6.36 9.38
C ARG A 126 -4.87 7.23 8.24
N LYS A 127 -4.64 6.69 7.04
CA LYS A 127 -4.59 7.45 5.77
C LYS A 127 -6.04 7.70 5.32
N THR A 128 -6.61 8.89 5.17
CA THR A 128 -6.16 10.28 5.19
C THR A 128 -7.32 11.07 5.81
N ARG A 129 -7.13 11.66 7.01
CA ARG A 129 -8.10 12.65 7.51
C ARG A 129 -8.04 13.86 6.59
N LYS A 130 -9.04 13.96 5.71
CA LYS A 130 -9.29 15.04 4.75
C LYS A 130 -8.20 15.16 3.69
N GLN A 131 -8.57 15.73 2.55
CA GLN A 131 -7.62 16.22 1.58
C GLN A 131 -6.61 17.11 2.31
N THR A 132 -5.45 16.55 2.63
CA THR A 132 -4.28 17.35 2.96
C THR A 132 -4.04 18.18 1.72
N SER A 133 -3.70 19.44 1.90
CA SER A 133 -3.31 20.32 0.79
C SER A 133 -2.09 19.80 0.01
N SER A 134 -1.49 18.69 0.44
CA SER A 134 -0.32 18.05 -0.15
C SER A 134 -0.58 16.59 -0.50
N LYS A 135 0.03 16.13 -1.60
CA LYS A 135 0.14 14.71 -1.99
C LYS A 135 1.17 13.94 -1.16
N TYR A 136 2.08 14.64 -0.48
CA TYR A 136 3.18 14.04 0.28
C TYR A 136 2.87 13.89 1.77
N LYS A 137 3.36 12.79 2.35
CA LYS A 137 3.20 12.47 3.76
C LYS A 137 3.94 13.47 4.63
N GLY A 138 3.25 13.97 5.65
CA GLY A 138 3.82 14.92 6.63
C GLY A 138 3.95 16.35 6.10
N VAL A 139 3.40 16.64 4.91
CA VAL A 139 3.45 17.96 4.29
C VAL A 139 2.06 18.59 4.28
N SER A 140 2.01 19.90 4.51
CA SER A 140 0.77 20.69 4.49
C SER A 140 1.04 22.14 4.05
N PHE A 141 0.09 22.78 3.39
CA PHE A 141 0.19 24.14 2.87
C PHE A 141 -0.41 25.09 3.89
N HIS A 142 0.37 26.07 4.31
CA HIS A 142 -0.07 27.09 5.23
C HIS A 142 -0.51 28.33 4.46
N LYS A 143 -1.81 28.39 4.18
CA LYS A 143 -2.44 29.46 3.39
C LYS A 143 -2.05 30.89 3.82
N PRO A 144 -1.99 31.25 5.13
CA PRO A 144 -1.68 32.62 5.52
C PRO A 144 -0.27 33.11 5.16
N ASN A 145 0.71 32.20 5.02
CA ASN A 145 2.07 32.59 4.65
C ASN A 145 2.50 32.04 3.27
N GLY A 146 1.62 31.31 2.59
CA GLY A 146 1.90 30.74 1.27
C GLY A 146 2.98 29.65 1.24
N LYS A 147 3.37 29.06 2.38
CA LYS A 147 4.48 28.10 2.46
C LYS A 147 4.03 26.68 2.74
N TRP A 148 4.82 25.72 2.26
CA TRP A 148 4.69 24.30 2.59
C TRP A 148 5.38 23.99 3.91
N ARG A 149 4.68 23.32 4.81
CA ARG A 149 5.17 22.93 6.14
C ARG A 149 5.38 21.44 6.19
N ALA A 150 6.56 21.04 6.63
CA ALA A 150 6.86 19.64 6.94
C ALA A 150 6.78 19.41 8.46
N GLY A 151 6.26 18.25 8.85
CA GLY A 151 6.18 17.84 10.23
C GLY A 151 6.09 16.32 10.40
N ILE A 152 6.68 15.81 11.47
CA ILE A 152 6.69 14.38 11.78
C ILE A 152 6.21 14.13 13.20
N LYS A 153 5.50 13.02 13.40
CA LYS A 153 5.09 12.56 14.72
C LYS A 153 5.93 11.36 15.12
N SER A 154 6.70 11.49 16.20
CA SER A 154 7.49 10.40 16.76
C SER A 154 7.37 10.38 18.28
N GLY A 155 7.24 9.19 18.87
CA GLY A 155 7.02 9.04 20.32
C GLY A 155 5.79 9.78 20.84
N GLY A 156 4.73 9.92 20.03
CA GLY A 156 3.52 10.65 20.40
C GLY A 156 3.60 12.18 20.28
N LYS A 157 4.80 12.76 20.09
CA LYS A 157 5.02 14.20 19.99
C LYS A 157 5.15 14.64 18.52
N PHE A 158 4.57 15.79 18.20
CA PHE A 158 4.72 16.43 16.89
C PHE A 158 5.98 17.27 16.86
N LYS A 159 6.76 17.16 15.77
CA LYS A 159 7.98 17.91 15.51
C LYS A 159 7.82 18.67 14.20
N HIS A 160 8.03 19.98 14.24
CA HIS A 160 8.08 20.81 13.05
C HIS A 160 9.46 20.69 12.39
N LEU A 161 9.48 20.43 11.08
CA LEU A 161 10.71 20.20 10.32
C LEU A 161 11.12 21.41 9.48
N GLY A 162 10.20 22.35 9.25
CA GLY A 162 10.47 23.59 8.54
C GLY A 162 9.30 24.06 7.67
N CYS A 163 9.49 25.24 7.09
CA CYS A 163 8.63 25.82 6.06
C CYS A 163 9.44 26.00 4.77
N PHE A 164 8.87 25.62 3.63
CA PHE A 164 9.51 25.53 2.32
C PHE A 164 8.65 26.22 1.27
N GLU A 165 9.28 26.69 0.20
CA GLU A 165 8.57 27.31 -0.94
C GLU A 165 7.93 26.24 -1.84
N ASN A 166 8.57 25.07 -1.97
CA ASN A 166 8.08 23.96 -2.79
C ASN A 166 7.54 22.83 -1.93
N GLU A 167 6.57 22.11 -2.50
CA GLU A 167 5.93 20.96 -1.87
C GLU A 167 6.92 19.79 -1.74
N GLU A 168 7.71 19.57 -2.78
CA GLU A 168 8.72 18.52 -2.89
C GLU A 168 9.87 18.69 -1.89
N ASP A 169 10.30 19.94 -1.63
CA ASP A 169 11.35 20.23 -0.65
C ASP A 169 10.90 19.91 0.78
N ALA A 170 9.64 20.25 1.10
CA ALA A 170 9.03 19.86 2.37
C ALA A 170 8.94 18.33 2.51
N ALA A 171 8.64 17.63 1.42
CA ALA A 171 8.57 16.18 1.40
C ALA A 171 9.95 15.52 1.58
N ARG A 172 11.00 16.06 0.96
CA ARG A 172 12.39 15.61 1.20
C ARG A 172 12.84 15.84 2.64
N ALA A 173 12.46 16.97 3.24
CA ALA A 173 12.73 17.23 4.64
C ALA A 173 12.01 16.24 5.56
N TYR A 174 10.78 15.85 5.21
CA TYR A 174 10.06 14.78 5.90
C TYR A 174 10.79 13.43 5.77
N ASP A 175 11.25 13.06 4.58
CA ASP A 175 11.94 11.79 4.33
C ASP A 175 13.24 11.69 5.13
N ALA A 176 14.05 12.75 5.14
CA ALA A 176 15.25 12.82 5.97
C ALA A 176 14.93 12.61 7.47
N ALA A 177 13.87 13.25 7.96
CA ALA A 177 13.43 13.06 9.34
C ALA A 177 12.85 11.65 9.59
N ALA A 178 12.11 11.08 8.65
CA ALA A 178 11.54 9.75 8.75
C ALA A 178 12.63 8.69 8.90
N LYS A 179 13.73 8.79 8.16
CA LYS A 179 14.90 7.92 8.34
C LYS A 179 15.44 7.97 9.77
N ILE A 180 15.59 9.17 10.32
CA ILE A 180 16.13 9.37 11.67
C ILE A 180 15.17 8.83 12.75
N TYR A 181 13.87 9.12 12.62
CA TYR A 181 12.89 8.87 13.68
C TYR A 181 12.16 7.52 13.57
N HIS A 182 12.16 6.88 12.40
CA HIS A 182 11.46 5.62 12.14
C HIS A 182 12.41 4.51 11.66
N GLY A 183 13.66 4.83 11.31
CA GLY A 183 14.70 3.86 10.98
C GLY A 183 14.31 2.98 9.79
N GLU A 184 14.51 1.67 9.92
CA GLU A 184 14.18 0.66 8.91
C GLU A 184 12.67 0.62 8.55
N PHE A 185 11.81 1.15 9.42
CA PHE A 185 10.37 1.24 9.19
C PHE A 185 9.92 2.60 8.62
N ALA A 186 10.85 3.41 8.14
CA ALA A 186 10.55 4.70 7.54
C ALA A 186 9.82 4.50 6.20
N VAL A 187 8.60 5.04 6.11
CA VAL A 187 7.88 5.15 4.84
C VAL A 187 8.15 6.54 4.27
N LEU A 188 8.91 6.57 3.17
CA LEU A 188 9.38 7.77 2.48
C LEU A 188 8.43 8.19 1.35
N ASN A 189 8.52 9.45 0.95
CA ASN A 189 7.84 10.01 -0.21
C ASN A 189 8.61 9.76 -1.51
N PHE A 190 9.94 9.70 -1.46
CA PHE A 190 10.84 9.46 -2.60
C PHE A 190 11.76 8.24 -2.36
N PRO A 191 11.24 7.01 -2.37
CA PRO A 191 12.07 5.82 -2.16
C PRO A 191 13.06 5.55 -3.31
N ASP A 192 12.69 5.94 -4.54
CA ASP A 192 13.48 5.66 -5.75
C ASP A 192 14.74 6.56 -5.85
N GLU A 193 14.71 7.79 -5.31
CA GLU A 193 15.86 8.72 -5.32
C GLU A 193 17.06 8.20 -4.48
N GLU A 194 16.84 7.25 -3.56
CA GLU A 194 17.93 6.63 -2.81
C GLU A 194 18.70 5.59 -3.62
N GLU A 195 18.04 4.91 -4.55
CA GLU A 195 18.66 3.87 -5.36
C GLU A 195 19.67 4.48 -6.33
N ASP A 196 19.29 5.59 -6.98
CA ASP A 196 20.18 6.34 -7.88
C ASP A 196 21.37 6.96 -7.13
N ASN A 197 21.15 7.57 -5.96
CA ASN A 197 22.23 8.20 -5.19
C ASN A 197 23.20 7.15 -4.59
N ARG A 198 22.70 5.95 -4.25
CA ARG A 198 23.54 4.82 -3.81
C ARG A 198 24.35 4.24 -4.97
N LEU A 199 23.79 4.20 -6.18
CA LEU A 199 24.50 3.76 -7.39
C LEU A 199 25.59 4.75 -7.80
N GLU A 200 25.34 6.07 -7.74
CA GLU A 200 26.35 7.11 -8.01
C GLU A 200 27.51 7.11 -7.01
N CYS A 201 27.26 6.79 -5.74
CA CYS A 201 28.30 6.69 -4.72
C CYS A 201 29.21 5.46 -4.93
N ILE A 202 28.69 4.38 -5.50
CA ILE A 202 29.46 3.17 -5.83
C ILE A 202 30.28 3.37 -7.11
N THR A 203 29.71 4.00 -8.14
CA THR A 203 30.40 4.24 -9.42
C THR A 203 31.49 5.30 -9.31
N SER A 204 31.32 6.32 -8.47
CA SER A 204 32.34 7.34 -8.20
C SER A 204 33.53 6.83 -7.36
N SER A 205 33.34 5.79 -6.54
CA SER A 205 34.42 5.16 -5.76
C SER A 205 35.33 4.25 -6.61
N ALA A 206 34.79 3.65 -7.68
CA ALA A 206 35.52 2.73 -8.57
C ALA A 206 36.45 3.41 -9.60
N ALA A 207 36.42 4.75 -9.73
CA ALA A 207 37.15 5.50 -10.76
C ALA A 207 38.57 5.98 -10.37
N ARG A 208 39.16 5.46 -9.27
CA ARG A 208 40.58 5.71 -8.94
C ARG A 208 41.46 4.56 -9.44
N THR A 209 41.86 4.62 -10.70
CA THR A 209 43.02 3.87 -11.19
C THR A 209 44.29 4.53 -10.64
N PRO A 210 45.26 3.80 -10.08
CA PRO A 210 46.51 4.42 -9.64
C PRO A 210 47.28 4.91 -10.88
N PRO A 211 47.92 6.09 -10.83
CA PRO A 211 48.82 6.50 -11.91
C PRO A 211 50.01 5.53 -11.94
N GLY A 212 50.28 5.01 -13.14
CA GLY A 212 51.43 4.15 -13.44
C GLY A 212 52.73 4.92 -13.60
#